data_AF-A0A6L8QAX9-F1
#
_entry.id   AF-A0A6L8QAX9-F1
#
_cell.length_a   1.000
_cell.length_b   1.000
_cell.length_c   1.000
_cell.angle_alpha   90.00
_cell.angle_beta   90.00
_cell.angle_gamma   90.00
#
_symmetry.space_group_name_H-M   'P 1'
#
loop_
_entity.id
_entity.type
_entity.pdbx_description
1 polymer ?
#
loop_
_entity_poly.entity_id
_entity_poly.type
_entity_poly.pdbx_seq_one_letter_code
_entity_poly.pdbx_strand_id
1 'polypeptide(L)'
;MIRQVLKVFKALNSNEKPWQLSLGLAFGGIIGLMPLWTPHNILLLFLAFIINLNFALLLVGFFFFSGIAYILDPLFHQIGLSVLTSEGMQSFWNGFFSNPVFLFDRLNNTLVMGSLIFSVVSAIPLFFLINFLIRKYREHLMEMFEKIPFLNSLKLAKAFDTITGDD
;
A
#
# COMPACT_ATOMS: atom_id res chain seq x y z
N MET A 1 -3.15 -4.95 19.61
CA MET A 1 -3.99 -4.55 18.47
C MET A 1 -4.46 -3.10 18.58
N ILE A 2 -5.05 -2.65 19.70
CA ILE A 2 -5.52 -1.25 19.88
C ILE A 2 -4.41 -0.20 19.61
N ARG A 3 -3.18 -0.44 20.08
CA ARG A 3 -2.04 0.46 19.85
C ARG A 3 -1.68 0.67 18.36
N GLN A 4 -1.91 -0.33 17.50
CA GLN A 4 -1.63 -0.20 16.06
C GLN A 4 -2.69 0.65 15.37
N VAL A 5 -3.97 0.46 15.73
CA VAL A 5 -5.08 1.29 15.25
C VAL A 5 -4.87 2.75 15.65
N LEU A 6 -4.47 3.01 16.90
CA LEU A 6 -4.14 4.36 17.37
C LEU A 6 -2.96 5.00 16.60
N LYS A 7 -1.95 4.22 16.20
CA LYS A 7 -0.84 4.71 15.37
C LYS A 7 -1.32 5.13 13.98
N VAL A 8 -2.31 4.45 13.41
CA VAL A 8 -2.89 4.81 12.10
C VAL A 8 -3.63 6.13 12.19
N PHE A 9 -4.47 6.31 13.21
CA PHE A 9 -5.14 7.60 13.44
C PHE A 9 -4.15 8.72 13.75
N LYS A 10 -3.10 8.45 14.55
CA LYS A 10 -2.00 9.38 14.80
C LYS A 10 -1.27 9.76 13.50
N ALA A 11 -1.00 8.80 12.62
CA ALA A 11 -0.34 9.03 11.33
C ALA A 11 -1.22 9.87 10.39
N LEU A 12 -2.52 9.59 10.29
CA LEU A 12 -3.43 10.37 9.46
C LEU A 12 -3.52 11.84 9.93
N ASN A 13 -3.46 12.04 11.25
CA ASN A 13 -3.50 13.37 11.88
C ASN A 13 -2.11 13.97 12.18
N SER A 14 -1.02 13.34 11.74
CA SER A 14 0.32 13.90 11.92
C SER A 14 0.56 15.04 10.93
N ASN A 15 1.56 15.89 11.20
CA ASN A 15 2.01 16.93 10.28
C ASN A 15 2.72 16.37 9.02
N GLU A 16 2.73 15.04 8.82
CA GLU A 16 3.23 14.42 7.59
C GLU A 16 2.42 14.92 6.38
N LYS A 17 3.11 15.05 5.24
CA LYS A 17 2.47 15.52 4.02
C LYS A 17 1.51 14.44 3.50
N PRO A 18 0.30 14.78 3.02
CA PRO A 18 -0.67 13.80 2.53
C PRO A 18 -0.12 12.82 1.49
N TRP A 19 0.81 13.27 0.63
CA TRP A 19 1.44 12.42 -0.37
C TRP A 19 2.36 11.36 0.25
N GLN A 20 3.03 11.62 1.37
CA GLN A 20 3.86 10.61 2.06
C GLN A 20 3.00 9.52 2.66
N LEU A 21 1.88 9.91 3.29
CA LEU A 21 0.89 8.97 3.82
C LEU A 21 0.27 8.12 2.71
N SER A 22 -0.02 8.75 1.56
CA SER A 22 -0.58 8.08 0.37
C SER A 22 0.40 7.08 -0.21
N LEU A 23 1.69 7.43 -0.31
CA LEU A 23 2.73 6.51 -0.74
C LEU A 23 2.83 5.31 0.19
N GLY A 24 2.77 5.52 1.51
CA GLY A 24 2.77 4.43 2.48
C GLY A 24 1.64 3.44 2.24
N LEU A 25 0.40 3.92 2.11
CA LEU A 25 -0.76 3.08 1.80
C LEU A 25 -0.67 2.42 0.42
N ALA A 26 -0.22 3.13 -0.60
CA ALA A 26 -0.09 2.60 -1.95
C ALA A 26 0.97 1.50 -2.04
N PHE A 27 2.15 1.70 -1.41
CA PHE A 27 3.18 0.65 -1.28
C PHE A 27 2.66 -0.55 -0.50
N GLY A 28 1.94 -0.31 0.60
CA GLY A 28 1.25 -1.36 1.32
C GLY A 28 0.30 -2.14 0.41
N GLY A 29 -0.44 -1.44 -0.45
CA GLY A 29 -1.30 -2.04 -1.45
C GLY A 29 -0.56 -2.90 -2.47
N ILE A 30 0.57 -2.43 -2.99
CA ILE A 30 1.40 -3.22 -3.91
C ILE A 30 1.82 -4.53 -3.24
N ILE A 31 2.39 -4.46 -2.04
CA ILE A 31 2.87 -5.63 -1.29
C ILE A 31 1.70 -6.54 -0.92
N GLY A 32 0.54 -5.98 -0.58
CA GLY A 32 -0.65 -6.72 -0.17
C GLY A 32 -1.36 -7.44 -1.33
N LEU A 33 -1.37 -6.87 -2.54
CA LEU A 33 -1.99 -7.52 -3.71
C LEU A 33 -1.15 -8.69 -4.24
N MET A 34 0.10 -8.80 -3.82
CA MET A 34 1.04 -9.79 -4.31
C MET A 34 1.16 -10.98 -3.34
N PRO A 35 1.36 -12.21 -3.84
CA PRO A 35 1.59 -13.37 -2.98
C PRO A 35 2.75 -13.15 -2.00
N LEU A 36 2.50 -13.34 -0.70
CA LEU A 36 3.39 -12.95 0.40
C LEU A 36 4.79 -13.55 0.32
N TRP A 37 4.90 -14.80 -0.14
CA TRP A 37 6.15 -15.56 -0.13
C TRP A 37 7.00 -15.35 -1.38
N THR A 38 7.02 -14.15 -1.94
CA THR A 38 7.83 -13.84 -3.13
C THR A 38 9.08 -13.04 -2.76
N PRO A 39 10.26 -13.36 -3.32
CA PRO A 39 11.49 -12.63 -3.03
C PRO A 39 11.40 -11.13 -3.34
N HIS A 40 10.75 -10.74 -4.44
CA HIS A 40 10.56 -9.32 -4.76
C HIS A 40 9.73 -8.53 -3.73
N ASN A 41 8.83 -9.17 -2.95
CA ASN A 41 8.12 -8.47 -1.87
C ASN A 41 9.08 -8.00 -0.77
N ILE A 42 10.16 -8.74 -0.52
CA ILE A 42 11.20 -8.34 0.44
C ILE A 42 11.95 -7.10 -0.08
N LEU A 43 12.24 -7.05 -1.39
CA LEU A 43 12.86 -5.88 -2.02
C LEU A 43 11.95 -4.65 -1.93
N LEU A 44 10.65 -4.80 -2.17
CA LEU A 44 9.67 -3.72 -2.02
C LEU A 44 9.56 -3.22 -0.58
N LEU A 45 9.59 -4.13 0.40
CA LEU A 45 9.61 -3.76 1.81
C LEU A 45 10.89 -2.99 2.17
N PHE A 46 12.05 -3.44 1.68
CA PHE A 46 13.32 -2.75 1.89
C PHE A 46 13.31 -1.35 1.24
N LEU A 47 12.75 -1.23 0.03
CA LEU A 47 12.58 0.05 -0.64
C LEU A 47 11.68 0.99 0.16
N ALA A 48 10.61 0.48 0.77
CA ALA A 48 9.75 1.27 1.65
C ALA A 48 10.49 1.83 2.88
N PHE A 49 11.47 1.09 3.42
CA PHE A 49 12.35 1.58 4.49
C PHE A 49 13.29 2.68 4.00
N ILE A 50 13.91 2.53 2.82
CA ILE A 50 14.80 3.55 2.25
C ILE A 50 14.05 4.87 1.99
N ILE A 51 12.82 4.78 1.46
CA ILE A 51 11.98 5.94 1.18
C ILE A 51 11.42 6.57 2.47
N ASN A 52 11.63 5.94 3.64
CA ASN A 52 11.08 6.36 4.93
C ASN A 52 9.55 6.52 4.88
N LEU A 53 8.86 5.51 4.34
CA LEU A 53 7.39 5.52 4.30
C LEU A 53 6.78 5.33 5.70
N ASN A 54 5.57 5.86 5.88
CA ASN A 54 4.82 5.66 7.12
C ASN A 54 4.44 4.17 7.29
N PHE A 55 5.17 3.47 8.15
CA PHE A 55 5.04 2.02 8.30
C PHE A 55 3.67 1.59 8.84
N ALA A 56 3.02 2.43 9.65
CA ALA A 56 1.67 2.12 10.14
C ALA A 56 0.66 2.07 8.98
N LEU A 57 0.74 3.05 8.08
CA LEU A 57 -0.08 3.11 6.88
C LEU A 57 0.27 2.05 5.85
N LEU A 58 1.56 1.72 5.70
CA LEU A 58 2.00 0.60 4.89
C LEU A 58 1.37 -0.71 5.35
N LEU A 59 1.38 -0.99 6.65
CA LEU A 59 0.76 -2.20 7.19
C LEU A 59 -0.77 -2.21 6.99
N VAL A 60 -1.44 -1.07 7.14
CA VAL A 60 -2.88 -0.97 6.86
C VAL A 60 -3.18 -1.31 5.40
N GLY A 61 -2.45 -0.69 4.48
CA GLY A 61 -2.58 -0.99 3.06
C GLY A 61 -2.34 -2.47 2.79
N PHE A 62 -1.25 -3.01 3.32
CA PHE A 62 -0.90 -4.42 3.20
C PHE A 62 -2.03 -5.36 3.61
N PHE A 63 -2.59 -5.21 4.82
CA PHE A 63 -3.64 -6.10 5.29
C PHE A 63 -4.95 -5.91 4.52
N PHE A 64 -5.32 -4.66 4.23
CA PHE A 64 -6.54 -4.37 3.49
C PHE A 64 -6.51 -4.94 2.07
N PHE A 65 -5.42 -4.68 1.35
CA PHE A 65 -5.25 -5.16 -0.02
C PHE A 65 -4.94 -6.65 -0.11
N SER A 66 -4.32 -7.27 0.91
CA SER A 66 -4.22 -8.73 1.00
C SER A 66 -5.60 -9.39 1.04
N GLY A 67 -6.56 -8.79 1.76
CA GLY A 67 -7.94 -9.27 1.75
C GLY A 67 -8.58 -9.17 0.36
N ILE A 68 -8.31 -8.07 -0.35
CA ILE A 68 -8.80 -7.85 -1.72
C ILE A 68 -8.14 -8.82 -2.71
N ALA A 69 -6.87 -9.16 -2.51
CA ALA A 69 -6.10 -10.03 -3.39
C ALA A 69 -6.82 -11.38 -3.61
N TYR A 70 -7.32 -12.00 -2.54
CA TYR A 70 -8.07 -13.27 -2.62
C TYR A 70 -9.27 -13.22 -3.55
N ILE A 71 -9.93 -12.06 -3.66
CA ILE A 71 -11.08 -11.87 -4.56
C ILE A 71 -10.59 -11.67 -6.01
N LEU A 72 -9.44 -11.01 -6.18
CA LEU A 72 -8.84 -10.71 -7.48
C LEU A 72 -7.93 -11.82 -8.01
N ASP A 73 -7.65 -12.88 -7.25
CA ASP A 73 -6.80 -14.01 -7.66
C ASP A 73 -7.14 -14.57 -9.06
N PRO A 74 -8.43 -14.80 -9.42
CA PRO A 74 -8.77 -15.25 -10.77
C PRO A 74 -8.37 -14.25 -11.87
N LEU A 75 -8.51 -12.95 -11.59
CA LEU A 75 -8.11 -11.88 -12.51
C LEU A 75 -6.58 -11.85 -12.67
N PHE A 76 -5.83 -11.96 -11.57
CA PHE A 76 -4.37 -12.04 -11.61
C PHE A 76 -3.91 -13.24 -12.43
N HIS A 77 -4.51 -14.41 -12.21
CA HIS A 77 -4.19 -15.59 -13.00
C HIS A 77 -4.40 -15.37 -14.50
N GLN A 78 -5.53 -14.76 -14.90
CA GLN A 78 -5.81 -14.48 -16.31
C GLN A 78 -4.80 -13.50 -16.92
N ILE A 79 -4.46 -12.42 -16.21
CA ILE A 79 -3.47 -11.43 -16.66
C ILE A 79 -2.12 -12.12 -16.85
N GLY A 80 -1.63 -12.84 -15.85
CA GLY A 80 -0.34 -13.50 -15.92
C GLY A 80 -0.30 -14.61 -16.96
N LEU A 81 -1.39 -15.35 -17.15
CA LEU A 81 -1.50 -16.34 -18.23
C LEU A 81 -1.36 -15.67 -19.59
N SER A 82 -2.10 -14.59 -19.85
CA SER A 82 -2.06 -13.89 -21.15
C SER A 82 -0.66 -13.35 -21.49
N VAL A 83 0.10 -12.94 -20.47
CA VAL A 83 1.46 -12.41 -20.64
C VAL A 83 2.48 -13.53 -20.85
N LEU A 84 2.39 -14.61 -20.08
CA LEU A 84 3.35 -15.72 -20.13
C LEU A 84 3.15 -16.62 -21.35
N THR A 85 1.92 -16.72 -21.89
CA THR A 85 1.62 -17.56 -23.06
C THR A 85 1.61 -16.80 -24.38
N SER A 86 1.80 -15.48 -24.36
CA SER A 86 1.87 -14.65 -25.57
C SER A 86 2.96 -15.15 -26.53
N GLU A 87 2.56 -15.54 -27.75
CA GLU A 87 3.46 -16.10 -28.77
C GLU A 87 4.66 -15.19 -29.06
N GLY A 88 4.43 -13.87 -29.13
CA GLY A 88 5.49 -12.89 -29.39
C GLY A 88 6.50 -12.72 -28.26
N MET A 89 6.17 -13.14 -27.04
CA MET A 89 7.06 -13.01 -25.87
C MET A 89 7.71 -14.34 -25.46
N GLN A 90 7.41 -15.47 -26.13
CA GLN A 90 7.96 -16.77 -25.73
C GLN A 90 9.48 -16.81 -25.77
N SER A 91 10.12 -16.25 -26.80
CA SER A 91 11.59 -16.19 -26.87
C SER A 91 12.19 -15.38 -25.72
N PHE A 92 11.53 -14.28 -25.31
CA PHE A 92 11.94 -13.49 -24.15
C PHE A 92 11.82 -14.30 -22.85
N TRP A 93 10.65 -14.91 -22.61
CA TRP A 93 10.42 -15.70 -21.41
C TRP A 93 11.34 -16.92 -21.32
N ASN A 94 11.59 -17.60 -22.44
CA ASN A 94 12.52 -18.73 -22.50
C ASN A 94 13.95 -18.28 -22.18
N GLY A 95 14.40 -17.15 -22.71
CA GLY A 95 15.70 -16.57 -22.36
C GLY A 95 15.77 -16.15 -20.89
N PHE A 96 14.74 -15.47 -20.39
CA PHE A 96 14.68 -14.97 -19.02
C PHE A 96 14.65 -16.11 -17.98
N PHE A 97 13.83 -17.13 -18.20
CA PHE A 97 13.70 -18.27 -17.29
C PHE A 97 14.74 -19.38 -17.51
N SER A 98 15.61 -19.24 -18.51
CA SER A 98 16.75 -20.18 -18.68
C SER A 98 17.75 -20.11 -17.52
N ASN A 99 17.83 -18.97 -16.82
CA ASN A 99 18.70 -18.79 -15.67
C ASN A 99 17.94 -19.10 -14.36
N PRO A 100 18.43 -20.04 -13.52
CA PRO A 100 17.81 -20.42 -12.26
C PRO A 100 17.58 -19.28 -11.26
N VAL A 101 18.38 -18.21 -11.34
CA VAL A 101 18.22 -17.03 -10.47
C VAL A 101 16.86 -16.38 -10.66
N PHE A 102 16.35 -16.30 -11.90
CA PHE A 102 15.05 -15.69 -12.19
C PHE A 102 13.87 -16.62 -11.87
N LEU A 103 14.10 -17.93 -11.77
CA LEU A 103 13.09 -18.90 -11.31
C LEU A 103 12.83 -18.77 -9.80
N PHE A 104 13.81 -18.32 -9.03
CA PHE A 104 13.66 -18.11 -7.59
C PHE A 104 12.55 -17.11 -7.27
N ASP A 105 12.37 -16.11 -8.12
CA ASP A 105 11.36 -15.06 -7.94
C ASP A 105 9.93 -15.50 -8.29
N ARG A 106 9.78 -16.73 -8.82
CA ARG A 106 8.51 -17.35 -9.20
C ARG A 106 7.67 -16.54 -10.20
N LEU A 107 8.31 -15.66 -10.97
CA LEU A 107 7.65 -14.89 -12.04
C LEU A 107 7.12 -15.79 -13.17
N ASN A 108 7.57 -17.05 -13.26
CA ASN A 108 6.98 -18.05 -14.15
C ASN A 108 5.59 -18.54 -13.68
N ASN A 109 5.16 -18.19 -12.47
CA ASN A 109 3.82 -18.45 -11.98
C ASN A 109 2.87 -17.35 -12.45
N THR A 110 1.76 -17.74 -13.08
CA THR A 110 0.75 -16.82 -13.62
C THR A 110 0.13 -15.93 -12.56
N LEU A 111 -0.11 -16.43 -11.34
CA LEU A 111 -0.65 -15.64 -10.25
C LEU A 111 0.34 -14.55 -9.80
N VAL A 112 1.61 -14.93 -9.65
CA VAL A 112 2.67 -14.00 -9.25
C VAL A 112 2.88 -12.93 -10.32
N MET A 113 3.03 -13.32 -11.59
CA MET A 113 3.21 -12.39 -12.70
C MET A 113 2.02 -11.43 -12.84
N GLY A 114 0.79 -11.95 -12.82
CA GLY A 114 -0.39 -11.13 -13.00
C GLY A 114 -0.65 -10.18 -11.83
N SER A 115 -0.42 -10.64 -10.60
CA SER A 115 -0.53 -9.78 -9.41
C SER A 115 0.52 -8.66 -9.42
N LEU A 116 1.75 -8.94 -9.84
CA LEU A 116 2.81 -7.93 -9.99
C LEU A 116 2.42 -6.87 -11.03
N ILE A 117 1.96 -7.29 -12.21
CA ILE A 117 1.55 -6.36 -13.27
C ILE A 117 0.37 -5.51 -12.79
N PHE A 118 -0.66 -6.15 -12.23
CA PHE A 118 -1.84 -5.45 -11.75
C PHE A 118 -1.50 -4.49 -10.62
N SER A 119 -0.67 -4.89 -9.65
CA SER A 119 -0.31 -4.05 -8.52
C SER A 119 0.49 -2.82 -8.95
N VAL A 120 1.44 -2.96 -9.86
CA VAL A 120 2.21 -1.83 -10.41
C VAL A 120 1.33 -0.89 -11.22
N VAL A 121 0.45 -1.42 -12.07
CA VAL A 121 -0.48 -0.60 -12.87
C VAL A 121 -1.49 0.12 -11.97
N SER A 122 -2.03 -0.56 -10.96
CA SER A 122 -3.01 0.01 -10.03
C SER A 122 -2.39 0.94 -8.99
N ALA A 123 -1.08 0.86 -8.73
CA ALA A 123 -0.40 1.71 -7.76
C ALA A 123 -0.56 3.21 -8.05
N ILE A 124 -0.48 3.59 -9.32
CA ILE A 124 -0.61 4.99 -9.76
C ILE A 124 -2.01 5.54 -9.45
N PRO A 125 -3.11 4.96 -9.96
CA PRO A 125 -4.45 5.44 -9.63
C PRO A 125 -4.77 5.30 -8.14
N LEU A 126 -4.28 4.26 -7.46
CA LEU A 126 -4.43 4.09 -6.01
C LEU A 126 -3.77 5.24 -5.25
N PHE A 127 -2.56 5.65 -5.62
CA PHE A 127 -1.88 6.76 -4.99
C PHE A 127 -2.70 8.05 -5.08
N PHE A 128 -3.20 8.41 -6.27
CA PHE A 128 -4.00 9.62 -6.44
C PHE A 128 -5.34 9.54 -5.70
N LEU A 129 -6.00 8.39 -5.73
CA LEU A 129 -7.26 8.18 -5.01
C LEU A 129 -7.06 8.32 -3.49
N ILE A 130 -6.05 7.65 -2.94
CA ILE A 130 -5.71 7.74 -1.51
C ILE A 130 -5.33 9.17 -1.14
N ASN A 131 -4.55 9.85 -1.98
CA ASN A 131 -4.17 11.25 -1.75
C ASN A 131 -5.37 12.17 -1.67
N PHE A 132 -6.30 12.03 -2.60
CA PHE A 132 -7.56 12.76 -2.60
C PHE A 132 -8.37 12.48 -1.32
N LEU A 133 -8.51 11.22 -0.92
CA LEU A 133 -9.23 10.84 0.29
C LEU A 133 -8.60 11.42 1.56
N ILE A 134 -7.26 11.37 1.68
CA ILE A 134 -6.56 11.92 2.84
C ILE A 134 -6.71 13.44 2.92
N ARG A 135 -6.61 14.15 1.78
CA ARG A 135 -6.80 15.61 1.73
C ARG A 135 -8.21 15.99 2.15
N LYS A 136 -9.21 15.32 1.57
CA LYS A 136 -10.62 15.54 1.91
C LYS A 136 -10.90 15.25 3.38
N TYR A 137 -10.34 14.17 3.92
CA TYR A 137 -10.43 13.83 5.34
C TYR A 137 -9.88 14.95 6.24
N ARG A 138 -8.68 15.49 5.92
CA ARG A 138 -8.07 16.58 6.69
C ARG A 138 -8.87 17.88 6.64
N GLU A 139 -9.40 18.23 5.48
CA GLU A 139 -10.27 19.40 5.31
C GLU A 139 -11.55 19.26 6.15
N HIS A 140 -12.23 18.11 6.08
CA HIS A 140 -13.47 17.88 6.84
C HIS A 140 -13.23 17.75 8.34
N LEU A 141 -12.06 17.26 8.77
CA LEU A 141 -11.68 17.25 10.18
C LEU A 141 -11.60 18.68 10.73
N MET A 142 -10.94 19.60 10.03
CA MET A 142 -10.84 21.00 10.45
C MET A 142 -12.24 21.63 10.60
N GLU A 143 -13.14 21.37 9.66
CA GLU A 143 -14.54 21.83 9.75
C GLU A 143 -15.33 21.18 10.89
N MET A 144 -15.06 19.91 11.21
CA MET A 144 -15.67 19.22 12.35
C MET A 144 -15.21 19.79 13.69
N PHE A 145 -13.94 20.19 13.80
CA PHE A 145 -13.39 20.82 15.01
C PHE A 145 -14.00 22.21 15.26
N GLU A 146 -14.23 23.00 14.21
CA GLU A 146 -14.89 24.31 14.34
C GLU A 146 -16.37 24.19 14.75
N LYS A 147 -17.06 23.12 14.33
CA LYS A 147 -18.51 22.96 14.55
C LYS A 147 -18.89 22.35 15.90
N ILE A 148 -17.96 21.76 16.66
CA ILE A 148 -18.28 21.08 17.92
C ILE A 148 -17.62 21.82 19.11
N PRO A 149 -18.33 22.76 19.78
CA PRO A 149 -17.80 23.50 20.93
C PRO A 149 -17.43 22.60 22.13
N PHE A 150 -18.00 21.40 22.20
CA PHE A 150 -17.68 20.41 23.24
C PHE A 150 -16.26 19.83 23.10
N LEU A 151 -15.71 19.72 21.89
CA LEU A 151 -14.34 19.25 21.66
C LEU A 151 -13.27 20.28 22.08
N ASN A 152 -13.61 21.57 22.11
CA ASN A 152 -12.77 22.62 22.70
C ASN A 152 -12.72 22.55 24.24
N SER A 153 -13.79 22.07 24.87
CA SER A 153 -13.90 21.97 26.35
C SER A 153 -13.31 20.68 26.92
N LEU A 154 -13.30 19.60 26.14
CA LEU A 154 -12.58 18.39 26.50
C LEU A 154 -11.09 18.64 26.30
N LYS A 155 -10.29 18.28 27.31
CA LYS A 155 -8.82 18.16 27.26
C LYS A 155 -8.30 17.27 26.11
N LEU A 156 -9.15 16.81 25.20
CA LEU A 156 -8.83 16.24 23.91
C LEU A 156 -8.01 17.19 23.04
N ALA A 157 -8.22 18.52 23.10
CA ALA A 157 -7.30 19.46 22.42
C ALA A 157 -5.86 19.36 22.97
N LYS A 158 -5.72 19.23 24.29
CA LYS A 158 -4.42 19.01 24.97
C LYS A 158 -3.86 17.60 24.79
N ALA A 159 -4.71 16.58 24.79
CA ALA A 159 -4.31 15.19 24.55
C ALA A 159 -3.95 14.96 23.08
N PHE A 160 -4.58 15.67 22.15
CA PHE A 160 -4.14 15.74 20.76
C PHE A 160 -2.83 16.50 20.64
N ASP A 161 -2.67 17.67 21.27
CA ASP A 161 -1.37 18.39 21.31
C ASP A 161 -0.23 17.53 21.89
N THR A 162 -0.51 16.65 22.85
CA THR A 162 0.48 15.69 23.38
C THR A 162 0.71 14.49 22.44
N ILE A 163 -0.19 14.27 21.48
CA ILE A 163 -0.09 13.23 20.44
C ILE A 163 0.52 13.80 19.15
N THR A 164 0.33 15.08 18.85
CA THR A 164 0.86 15.84 17.69
C THR A 164 2.07 16.71 18.03
N GLY A 165 2.43 16.87 19.30
CA GLY A 165 3.62 17.58 19.78
C GLY A 165 4.47 16.71 20.73
N ASP A 166 5.78 16.91 20.64
CA ASP A 166 6.92 16.22 21.30
C ASP A 166 7.16 14.75 20.88
N ASP A 167 7.81 14.55 19.73
CA ASP A 167 9.28 14.56 19.54
C ASP A 167 9.61 14.23 18.06
#